data_AF-A0A966NCS5-F1
#
_entry.id   AF-A0A966NCS5-F1
#
_cell.length_a   1.000
_cell.length_b   1.000
_cell.length_c   1.000
_cell.angle_alpha   90.00
_cell.angle_beta   90.00
_cell.angle_gamma   90.00
#
_symmetry.space_group_name_H-M   'P 1'
#
loop_
_entity.id
_entity.type
_entity.pdbx_description
1 polymer ?
#
loop_
_entity_poly.entity_id
_entity_poly.type
_entity_poly.pdbx_seq_one_letter_code
_entity_poly.pdbx_strand_id
1 'polypeptide(L)' 'MLYRENGQFKTSYQADQQIFPIAQDRYLILALIAAAAIVVPFIASEYVFRALLIPFLILSLAALG' A
#
# COMPACT_ATOMS: atom_id res chain seq x y z
N MET A 1 12.55 -6.04 17.05
CA MET A 1 12.70 -5.42 15.71
C MET A 1 11.49 -5.84 14.88
N LEU A 2 10.65 -4.90 14.44
CA LEU A 2 9.37 -5.20 13.75
C LEU A 2 9.60 -5.74 12.33
N TYR A 3 10.66 -5.27 11.69
CA TYR A 3 11.22 -5.85 10.47
C TYR A 3 12.13 -7.01 10.84
N ARG A 4 11.69 -8.23 10.51
CA ARG A 4 12.46 -9.44 10.77
C ARG A 4 12.54 -10.27 9.51
N GLU A 5 13.75 -10.34 8.97
CA GLU A 5 14.10 -11.21 7.84
C GLU A 5 14.58 -12.59 8.32
N ASN A 6 15.08 -12.68 9.57
CA ASN A 6 15.58 -13.93 10.15
C ASN A 6 14.49 -15.01 10.21
N GLY A 7 14.68 -16.08 9.43
CA GLY A 7 13.75 -17.21 9.29
C GLY A 7 12.94 -17.21 7.99
N GLN A 8 13.06 -16.17 7.15
CA GLN A 8 12.45 -16.13 5.82
C GLN A 8 13.43 -16.67 4.78
N PHE A 9 13.52 -17.99 4.71
CA PHE A 9 14.36 -18.67 3.73
C PHE A 9 13.67 -18.71 2.38
N LYS A 10 14.40 -18.30 1.35
CA LYS A 10 13.93 -18.36 -0.02
C LYS A 10 14.34 -19.72 -0.59
N THR A 11 13.37 -20.54 -0.99
CA THR A 11 13.60 -21.93 -1.42
C THR A 11 13.55 -22.11 -2.94
N SER A 12 13.30 -21.04 -3.69
CA SER A 12 13.25 -21.05 -5.15
C SER A 12 13.60 -19.68 -5.72
N TYR A 13 14.11 -19.65 -6.96
CA TYR A 13 14.39 -18.41 -7.68
C TYR A 13 13.14 -17.53 -7.87
N GLN A 14 11.95 -18.14 -7.93
CA GLN A 14 10.69 -17.40 -7.98
C GLN A 14 10.40 -16.65 -6.67
N ALA A 15 10.78 -17.23 -5.52
CA ALA A 15 10.67 -16.55 -4.23
C ALA A 15 11.64 -15.36 -4.13
N ASP A 16 12.79 -15.43 -4.81
CA ASP A 16 13.77 -14.33 -4.86
C ASP A 16 13.29 -13.13 -5.68
N GLN A 17 12.44 -13.35 -6.69
CA GLN A 17 11.96 -12.32 -7.61
C GLN A 17 10.68 -11.59 -7.14
N GLN A 18 10.24 -11.83 -5.90
CA GLN A 18 9.05 -11.17 -5.35
C GLN A 18 9.33 -9.69 -5.02
N ILE A 19 8.37 -8.83 -5.34
CA ILE A 19 8.44 -7.39 -5.03
C ILE A 19 8.43 -7.14 -3.51
N PHE A 20 7.62 -7.91 -2.77
CA PHE A 20 7.54 -7.86 -1.31
C PHE A 20 7.88 -9.22 -0.70
N PRO A 21 9.18 -9.56 -0.57
CA PRO A 21 9.60 -10.84 -0.02
C PRO A 21 9.29 -10.94 1.48
N ILE A 22 9.24 -9.79 2.18
CA ILE A 22 8.91 -9.71 3.60
C ILE A 22 7.40 -9.72 3.79
N ALA A 23 6.89 -10.71 4.51
CA ALA A 23 5.45 -10.85 4.77
C ALA A 23 4.84 -9.60 5.44
N GLN A 24 5.57 -8.96 6.34
CA GLN A 24 5.14 -7.73 7.04
C GLN A 24 4.86 -6.60 6.04
N ASP A 25 5.73 -6.38 5.06
CA ASP A 25 5.56 -5.36 4.03
C ASP A 25 4.33 -5.64 3.18
N ARG A 26 4.16 -6.90 2.79
CA ARG A 26 2.97 -7.34 2.04
C ARG A 26 1.69 -7.06 2.83
N TYR A 27 1.64 -7.38 4.13
CA TYR A 27 0.46 -7.09 4.94
C TYR A 27 0.23 -5.60 5.14
N LEU A 28 1.30 -4.80 5.30
CA LEU A 28 1.20 -3.35 5.43
C LEU A 28 0.61 -2.73 4.16
N ILE A 29 1.11 -3.13 2.98
CA ILE A 29 0.61 -2.63 1.70
C ILE A 29 -0.84 -3.05 1.47
N LEU A 30 -1.18 -4.31 1.78
CA LEU A 30 -2.57 -4.77 1.71
C LEU A 30 -3.48 -3.97 2.65
N ALA A 31 -3.03 -3.67 3.87
CA ALA A 31 -3.78 -2.85 4.80
C ALA A 31 -3.94 -1.40 4.31
N LEU A 32 -2.90 -0.82 3.70
CA LEU A 32 -2.95 0.52 3.12
C LEU A 32 -3.94 0.58 1.95
N ILE A 33 -3.89 -0.40 1.05
CA ILE A 33 -4.84 -0.51 -0.07
C ILE A 33 -6.26 -0.68 0.45
N ALA A 34 -6.47 -1.56 1.43
CA ALA A 34 -7.79 -1.76 2.04
C ALA A 34 -8.30 -0.48 2.73
N ALA A 35 -7.43 0.27 3.41
CA ALA A 35 -7.78 1.54 4.01
C ALA A 35 -8.20 2.56 2.93
N ALA A 36 -7.43 2.68 1.85
CA ALA A 36 -7.74 3.60 0.76
C ALA A 36 -9.02 3.22 -0.01
N ALA A 37 -9.25 1.93 -0.25
CA ALA A 37 -10.36 1.46 -1.08
C ALA A 37 -11.68 1.23 -0.31
N ILE A 38 -11.61 1.00 1.00
CA ILE A 38 -12.79 0.70 1.83
C ILE A 38 -12.98 1.80 2.86
N VAL A 39 -12.01 2.00 3.75
CA VAL A 39 -12.18 2.89 4.91
C VAL A 39 -12.42 4.34 4.47
N VAL A 40 -11.65 4.83 3.50
CA VAL A 40 -11.77 6.22 3.01
C VAL A 40 -13.14 6.49 2.39
N PRO A 41 -13.68 5.70 1.43
CA PRO A 41 -15.04 5.87 0.89
C PRO A 41 -16.16 5.93 1.92
N PHE A 42 -16.07 5.13 2.99
CA PHE A 42 -17.16 5.05 3.98
C PHE A 42 -17.06 6.07 5.10
N ILE A 43 -15.90 6.72 5.30
CA ILE A 43 -15.67 7.63 6.43
C ILE A 43 -15.42 9.08 5.99
N ALA A 44 -14.79 9.30 4.84
CA ALA A 44 -14.43 10.65 4.41
C ALA A 44 -15.67 11.46 3.99
N SER A 45 -15.68 12.74 4.36
CA SER A 45 -16.76 13.66 4.00
C SER A 45 -16.60 14.19 2.58
N GLU A 46 -17.69 14.72 2.01
CA GLU A 46 -17.70 15.36 0.69
C GLU A 46 -16.62 16.46 0.57
N TYR A 47 -16.41 17.22 1.64
CA TYR A 47 -15.36 18.25 1.71
C TYR A 47 -13.98 17.64 1.54
N VAL A 48 -13.66 16.59 2.31
CA VAL A 48 -12.35 15.93 2.24
C VAL A 48 -12.12 15.31 0.86
N PHE A 49 -13.15 14.73 0.24
CA PHE A 49 -13.05 14.23 -1.13
C PHE A 49 -12.75 15.32 -2.15
N ARG A 50 -13.58 16.37 -2.21
CA ARG A 50 -13.46 17.41 -3.24
C ARG A 50 -12.25 18.31 -3.06
N ALA A 51 -11.96 18.70 -1.82
CA ALA A 51 -10.93 19.68 -1.54
C ALA A 51 -9.53 19.07 -1.42
N LEU A 52 -9.42 17.81 -0.99
CA LEU A 52 -8.13 17.18 -0.66
C LEU A 52 -7.85 15.94 -1.49
N LEU A 53 -8.65 14.88 -1.34
CA LEU A 53 -8.29 13.55 -1.85
C LEU A 53 -8.29 13.47 -3.38
N ILE A 54 -9.31 14.02 -4.04
CA ILE A 54 -9.41 13.98 -5.50
C ILE A 54 -8.27 14.81 -6.13
N PRO A 55 -8.03 16.08 -5.76
CA PRO A 55 -6.90 16.84 -6.28
C PRO A 55 -5.54 16.17 -6.01
N PHE A 56 -5.34 15.66 -4.78
CA PHE A 56 -4.11 14.95 -4.42
C PHE A 56 -3.86 13.74 -5.30
N LEU A 57 -4.90 12.93 -5.55
CA LEU A 57 -4.79 11.73 -6.36
C LEU A 57 -4.50 12.08 -7.82
N ILE A 58 -5.15 13.10 -8.38
CA ILE A 58 -4.88 13.58 -9.75
C ILE A 58 -3.41 14.00 -9.88
N LEU A 59 -2.92 14.84 -8.97
CA LEU A 59 -1.54 15.34 -9.01
C LEU A 59 -0.52 14.22 -8.78
N SER A 60 -0.82 13.27 -7.90
CA SER A 60 0.06 12.12 -7.63
C SER A 60 0.18 11.21 -8.86
N LEU A 61 -0.93 10.94 -9.55
CA LEU A 61 -0.92 10.16 -10.80
C LEU A 61 -0.16 10.90 -11.90
N ALA A 62 -0.39 12.20 -12.05
CA ALA A 62 0.33 13.02 -13.03
C ALA A 62 1.85 13.02 -12.79
N ALA A 63 2.29 12.92 -11.53
CA ALA A 63 3.71 12.87 -11.18
C ALA A 63 4.36 11.49 -11.47
N LEU A 64 3.59 10.40 -11.52
CA LEU A 64 4.10 9.07 -11.80
C LEU A 64 4.42 8.83 -13.29
N GLY A 65 3.85 9.64 -14.19
CA GLY A 65 4.07 9.56 -15.64
C GLY A 65 3.03 8.71 -16.35
#